data_AF-A0A2E9LWY0-F1
#
_entry.id   AF-A0A2E9LWY0-F1
#
_cell.length_a   1.000
_cell.length_b   1.000
_cell.length_c   1.000
_cell.angle_alpha   90.00
_cell.angle_beta   90.00
_cell.angle_gamma   90.00
#
_symmetry.space_group_name_H-M   'P 1'
#
loop_
_entity.id
_entity.type
_entity.pdbx_description
1 polymer ?
#
loop_
_entity_poly.entity_id
_entity_poly.type
_entity_poly.pdbx_seq_one_letter_code
_entity_poly.pdbx_strand_id
1 'polypeptide(L)'
;MKSLASAIGATRYVQSHTTLPVLNELMLKSRGLQAPYDGITEVWWEDKAALESGMGSPEGVEAQAQLIEDESRFIDFSQSRLFMTEEHTIF
;
A
#
# COMPACT_ATOMS: atom_id res chain seq x y z
N MET A 1 10.94 -10.14 -2.02
CA MET A 1 9.71 -9.59 -1.41
C MET A 1 9.52 -9.98 0.05
N LYS A 2 9.37 -11.25 0.46
CA LYS A 2 9.23 -11.60 1.91
C LYS A 2 10.39 -11.11 2.78
N SER A 3 11.62 -11.15 2.27
CA SER A 3 12.81 -10.59 2.94
C SER A 3 12.74 -9.07 3.09
N LEU A 4 12.25 -8.36 2.07
CA LEU A 4 12.13 -6.89 2.08
C LEU A 4 11.05 -6.43 3.06
N ALA A 5 9.91 -7.12 3.12
CA ALA A 5 8.86 -6.83 4.09
C ALA A 5 9.37 -6.94 5.54
N SER A 6 10.12 -7.99 5.86
CA SER A 6 10.71 -8.13 7.20
C SER A 6 11.76 -7.06 7.49
N ALA A 7 12.54 -6.64 6.49
CA ALA A 7 13.57 -5.62 6.66
C ALA A 7 12.99 -4.23 6.98
N ILE A 8 11.81 -3.91 6.45
CA ILE A 8 11.10 -2.66 6.79
C ILE A 8 10.21 -2.79 8.04
N GLY A 9 10.28 -3.91 8.76
CA GLY A 9 9.48 -4.18 9.95
C GLY A 9 8.00 -4.51 9.68
N ALA A 10 7.63 -4.78 8.42
CA ALA A 10 6.25 -5.03 8.06
C ALA A 10 5.81 -6.45 8.45
N THR A 11 4.62 -6.56 9.04
CA THR A 11 3.97 -7.82 9.40
C THR A 11 3.13 -8.38 8.26
N ARG A 12 2.67 -7.52 7.35
CA ARG A 12 1.86 -7.90 6.18
C ARG A 12 2.09 -6.95 5.01
N TYR A 13 2.04 -7.50 3.80
CA TYR A 13 2.09 -6.77 2.54
C TYR A 13 1.02 -7.36 1.62
N VAL A 14 0.03 -6.56 1.21
CA VAL A 14 -1.10 -6.99 0.38
C VAL A 14 -1.22 -6.07 -0.82
N GLN A 15 -1.50 -6.65 -1.99
CA GLN A 15 -1.90 -5.90 -3.18
C GLN A 15 -3.29 -6.37 -3.61
N SER A 16 -4.21 -5.42 -3.75
CA SER A 16 -5.59 -5.66 -4.15
C SER A 16 -5.88 -4.89 -5.42
N HIS A 17 -6.07 -5.57 -6.54
CA HIS A 17 -6.38 -4.94 -7.82
C HIS A 17 -7.87 -4.68 -7.97
N THR A 18 -8.21 -3.57 -8.60
CA THR A 18 -9.59 -3.22 -8.93
C THR A 18 -10.18 -4.26 -9.87
N THR A 19 -11.39 -4.71 -9.54
CA THR A 19 -12.14 -5.74 -10.29
C THR A 19 -13.60 -5.32 -10.45
N LEU A 20 -14.41 -6.15 -11.11
CA LEU A 20 -15.86 -5.94 -11.28
C LEU A 20 -16.23 -4.56 -11.87
N PRO A 21 -15.74 -4.21 -13.07
CA PRO A 21 -15.84 -2.85 -13.63
C PRO A 21 -17.28 -2.34 -13.74
N VAL A 22 -18.22 -3.18 -14.16
CA VAL A 22 -19.64 -2.82 -14.29
C VAL A 22 -20.27 -2.48 -12.95
N LEU A 23 -19.94 -3.24 -11.90
CA LEU A 23 -20.46 -3.00 -10.55
C LEU A 23 -19.84 -1.73 -9.96
N ASN A 24 -18.54 -1.52 -10.14
CA ASN A 24 -17.88 -0.29 -9.71
C ASN A 24 -18.51 0.94 -10.36
N GLU A 25 -18.77 0.92 -11.67
CA GLU A 25 -19.38 2.04 -12.36
C GLU A 25 -20.75 2.42 -11.75
N LEU A 26 -21.60 1.42 -11.46
CA LEU A 26 -22.88 1.64 -10.81
C LEU A 26 -22.72 2.22 -9.38
N MET A 27 -21.77 1.67 -8.61
CA MET A 27 -21.52 2.09 -7.23
C MET A 27 -20.95 3.50 -7.13
N LEU A 28 -20.09 3.89 -8.06
CA LEU A 28 -19.52 5.24 -8.15
C LEU A 28 -20.57 6.26 -8.57
N LYS A 29 -21.35 5.96 -9.63
CA LYS A 29 -22.43 6.84 -10.13
C LYS A 29 -23.48 7.13 -9.06
N SER A 30 -23.88 6.12 -8.28
CA SER A 30 -24.87 6.31 -7.21
C SER A 30 -24.44 7.27 -6.09
N ARG A 31 -23.14 7.56 -5.97
CA ARG A 31 -22.56 8.42 -4.92
C ARG A 31 -21.83 9.66 -5.45
N GLY A 32 -21.77 9.84 -6.78
CA GLY A 32 -21.02 10.95 -7.40
C GLY A 32 -19.52 10.88 -7.14
N LEU A 33 -18.96 9.67 -7.02
CA LEU A 33 -17.53 9.46 -6.72
C LEU A 33 -16.68 9.52 -7.99
N GLN A 34 -15.38 9.78 -7.81
CA GLN A 34 -14.38 9.78 -8.87
C GLN A 34 -14.09 8.36 -9.39
N ALA A 35 -13.33 8.27 -10.49
CA ALA A 35 -12.89 6.99 -11.02
C ALA A 35 -12.08 6.20 -9.96
N PRO A 36 -12.16 4.86 -9.96
CA PRO A 36 -11.38 4.05 -9.03
C PRO A 36 -9.90 4.07 -9.42
N TYR A 37 -9.03 3.82 -8.46
CA TYR A 37 -7.63 3.48 -8.74
C TYR A 37 -7.54 2.10 -9.39
N ASP A 38 -6.41 1.76 -10.02
CA ASP A 38 -6.17 0.43 -10.60
C ASP A 38 -5.99 -0.67 -9.54
N GLY A 39 -5.65 -0.26 -8.31
CA GLY A 39 -5.53 -1.13 -7.14
C GLY A 39 -5.05 -0.36 -5.92
N ILE A 40 -4.86 -1.10 -4.82
CA ILE A 40 -4.25 -0.61 -3.59
C ILE A 40 -3.13 -1.57 -3.14
N THR A 41 -2.10 -0.99 -2.54
CA THR A 41 -1.05 -1.73 -1.83
C THR A 41 -1.13 -1.34 -0.36
N GLU A 42 -1.20 -2.33 0.51
CA GLU A 42 -1.31 -2.15 1.96
C GLU A 42 -0.12 -2.82 2.64
N VAL A 43 0.61 -2.03 3.42
CA VAL A 43 1.73 -2.49 4.23
C VAL A 43 1.38 -2.24 5.70
N TRP A 44 1.59 -3.26 6.52
CA TRP A 44 1.15 -3.29 7.90
C TRP A 44 2.33 -3.42 8.84
N TRP A 45 2.25 -2.73 9.96
CA TRP A 45 3.20 -2.83 11.07
C TRP A 45 2.42 -3.10 12.35
N GLU A 46 3.09 -3.70 13.34
CA GLU A 46 2.48 -3.94 14.65
C GLU A 46 2.18 -2.62 15.37
N ASP A 47 3.12 -1.68 15.33
CA ASP A 47 2.95 -0.34 15.87
C ASP A 47 3.88 0.66 15.16
N LYS A 48 3.79 1.92 15.61
CA LYS A 48 4.65 3.00 15.11
C LYS A 48 6.13 2.77 15.41
N ALA A 49 6.49 2.13 16.52
CA ALA A 49 7.88 1.90 16.88
C ALA A 49 8.54 0.85 15.97
N ALA A 50 7.80 -0.20 15.60
CA ALA A 50 8.22 -1.20 14.62
C ALA A 50 8.45 -0.57 13.24
N LEU A 51 7.56 0.33 12.81
CA LEU A 51 7.73 1.13 11.59
C LEU A 51 9.01 1.97 11.64
N GLU A 52 9.18 2.79 12.68
CA GLU A 52 10.33 3.70 12.82
C GLU A 52 11.66 2.93 12.90
N SER A 53 11.69 1.83 13.67
CA SER A 53 12.86 0.97 13.81
C SER A 53 13.22 0.27 12.49
N GLY A 54 12.24 -0.34 11.84
CA GLY A 54 12.43 -1.03 10.56
C GLY A 54 12.92 -0.07 9.49
N MET A 55 12.16 1.00 9.23
CA MET A 55 12.47 1.97 8.18
C MET A 55 13.72 2.82 8.47
N GLY A 56 14.10 2.99 9.73
CA GLY A 56 15.30 3.75 10.14
C GLY A 56 16.60 2.95 10.14
N SER A 57 16.54 1.63 10.02
CA SER A 57 17.73 0.77 9.94
C SER A 57 18.41 0.87 8.56
N PRO A 58 19.74 0.69 8.46
CA PRO A 58 20.43 0.63 7.17
C PRO A 58 19.82 -0.39 6.21
N GLU A 59 19.48 -1.57 6.73
CA GLU A 59 18.85 -2.65 5.97
C GLU A 59 17.46 -2.26 5.49
N GLY A 60 16.68 -1.56 6.31
CA GLY A 60 15.34 -1.08 5.96
C GLY A 60 15.34 0.06 4.94
N VAL A 61 16.36 0.93 4.97
CA VAL A 61 16.56 1.97 3.95
C VAL A 61 16.91 1.33 2.60
N GLU A 62 17.81 0.35 2.60
CA GLU A 62 18.15 -0.39 1.37
C GLU A 62 16.94 -1.16 0.84
N ALA A 63 16.18 -1.82 1.73
CA ALA A 63 14.99 -2.55 1.35
C ALA A 63 13.90 -1.64 0.76
N GLN A 64 13.72 -0.44 1.30
CA GLN A 64 12.81 0.57 0.72
C GLN A 64 13.25 1.01 -0.67
N ALA A 65 14.54 1.27 -0.87
CA ALA A 65 15.05 1.67 -2.19
C ALA A 65 14.77 0.59 -3.23
N GLN A 66 14.98 -0.69 -2.88
CA GLN A 66 14.66 -1.83 -3.74
C GLN A 66 13.16 -1.95 -4.02
N LEU A 67 12.30 -1.70 -3.03
CA LEU A 67 10.84 -1.71 -3.21
C LEU A 67 10.40 -0.59 -4.16
N ILE A 68 10.88 0.63 -3.96
CA ILE A 68 10.55 1.78 -4.83
C ILE A 68 11.03 1.52 -6.26
N GLU A 69 12.22 0.97 -6.43
CA GLU A 69 12.73 0.62 -7.76
C GLU A 69 11.83 -0.42 -8.45
N ASP A 70 11.45 -1.49 -7.74
CA ASP A 70 10.56 -2.51 -8.28
C ASP A 70 9.18 -1.94 -8.62
N GLU A 71 8.58 -1.20 -7.69
CA GLU A 71 7.27 -0.55 -7.86
C GLU A 71 7.27 0.45 -9.02
N SER A 72 8.36 1.21 -9.23
CA SER A 72 8.46 2.16 -10.34
C SER A 72 8.33 1.53 -11.74
N ARG A 73 8.48 0.20 -11.85
CA ARG A 73 8.33 -0.53 -13.11
C ARG A 73 6.87 -0.72 -13.51
N PHE A 74 5.94 -0.65 -12.56
CA PHE A 74 4.52 -0.97 -12.79
C PHE A 74 3.53 -0.01 -12.12
N ILE A 75 3.97 0.87 -11.22
CA ILE A 75 3.15 1.88 -10.55
C ILE A 75 3.46 3.26 -11.13
N ASP A 76 2.43 3.99 -11.57
CA ASP A 76 2.54 5.41 -11.86
C ASP A 76 2.40 6.23 -10.57
N PHE A 77 3.55 6.63 -10.01
CA PHE A 77 3.57 7.43 -8.78
C PHE A 77 2.94 8.82 -8.93
N SER A 78 2.83 9.37 -10.15
CA SER A 78 2.24 10.69 -10.37
C SER A 78 0.72 10.72 -10.14
N GLN A 79 0.07 9.58 -10.38
CA GLN A 79 -1.37 9.37 -10.17
C GLN A 79 -1.66 8.66 -8.84
N SER A 80 -0.64 8.16 -8.15
CA SER A 80 -0.77 7.44 -6.88
C SER A 80 -0.87 8.38 -5.68
N ARG A 81 -1.40 7.87 -4.57
CA ARG A 81 -1.46 8.57 -3.28
C ARG A 81 -0.99 7.62 -2.17
N LEU A 82 -0.19 8.13 -1.25
CA LEU A 82 0.33 7.39 -0.09
C LEU A 82 -0.04 8.15 1.19
N PHE A 83 -0.54 7.43 2.19
CA PHE A 83 -0.93 7.96 3.48
C PHE A 83 -0.91 6.83 4.53
N MET A 84 -0.84 7.21 5.80
CA MET A 84 -0.87 6.26 6.93
C MET A 84 -2.31 6.15 7.47
N THR A 85 -2.70 4.95 7.86
CA THR A 85 -4.04 4.65 8.39
C THR A 85 -3.96 3.81 9.66
N GLU A 86 -4.98 3.94 10.51
CA GLU A 86 -5.24 3.04 11.63
C GLU A 86 -6.57 2.31 11.37
N GLU A 87 -6.61 0.99 11.59
CA GLU A 87 -7.83 0.21 11.41
C GLU A 87 -8.84 0.49 12.53
N HIS A 88 -10.06 0.85 12.14
CA HIS A 88 -11.20 0.91 13.02
C HIS A 88 -12.25 -0.10 12.57
N THR A 89 -12.22 -1.30 13.16
CA THR A 89 -13.19 -2.36 12.86
C THR A 89 -14.56 -2.02 13.42
N ILE A 90 -15.55 -1.92 12.53
CA ILE A 90 -16.93 -1.56 12.90
C ILE A 90 -17.82 -2.79 13.12
N PHE A 91 -17.51 -3.90 12.45
CA PHE A 91 -18.27 -5.16 12.49
C PHE A 91 -17.33 -6.36 12.47
#